data_AF-Q92B15-F1
#
_entry.id   AF-Q92B15-F1
#
_cell.length_a   1.000
_cell.length_b   1.000
_cell.length_c   1.000
_cell.angle_alpha   90.00
_cell.angle_beta   90.00
_cell.angle_gamma   90.00
#
_symmetry.space_group_name_H-M   'P 1'
#
loop_
_entity.id
_entity.type
_entity.pdbx_description
1 polymer ?
#
loop_
_entity_poly.entity_id
_entity_poly.type
_entity_poly.pdbx_seq_one_letter_code
_entity_poly.pdbx_strand_id
1 'polypeptide(L)'
;MNIQEIEVSKINPAAYNPRIDLQPDDPEYQKLKKSIEEFGYIDPLIWNERTGNLVGGHQRYKILLEGKPENLTVSVVNLDIDQEKALNIALNKIEGGWNTDKLGELLKSINDEEMLNLTGFSALEIDELIKEFELPPATVDKVKENPLDSNLFESFLFPPFSYLDSKTRRWRDRKDQWKNLGIRSELGREGNLTFASSLRSASLTGTSIFDPVLCELAYRWFTPGESAKIYDPFAGGSVRGIVAKVLGHEYTGIDLRKEQVEANRINAKEIGLDGINWITDNSLNADKHIEDNSMDLLFTCPPYFDLEVYSDNKEDISNMEYDEFIKVYSEILDKGANKLKDNRFAIVVISDVRDKAGFYRDLTGLTKSIFEKNGIYFYNDLILLNSLGSGALRARRNMRNRKLVRIHQNVLVFYKGNPDEIQEHFPILEVLEDNLEEALESIDI
;
A
#
# COMPACT_ATOMS: atom_id res chain seq x y z
N MET A 1 24.40 2.77 43.39
CA MET A 1 23.31 1.81 43.66
C MET A 1 23.40 1.40 45.12
N ASN A 2 22.33 1.60 45.90
CA ASN A 2 22.27 1.22 47.32
C ASN A 2 21.47 -0.09 47.42
N ILE A 3 22.15 -1.22 47.57
CA ILE A 3 21.50 -2.55 47.58
C ILE A 3 21.27 -2.98 49.03
N GLN A 4 20.04 -3.36 49.36
CA GLN A 4 19.65 -3.80 50.69
C GLN A 4 18.69 -4.99 50.60
N GLU A 5 18.63 -5.81 51.66
CA GLU A 5 17.56 -6.79 51.85
C GLU A 5 16.40 -6.12 52.60
N ILE A 6 15.20 -6.22 52.04
CA ILE A 6 13.98 -5.64 52.60
C ILE A 6 12.94 -6.75 52.79
N GLU A 7 12.25 -6.72 53.94
CA GLU A 7 11.13 -7.61 54.23
C GLU A 7 10.05 -7.47 53.15
N VAL A 8 9.56 -8.59 52.63
CA VAL A 8 8.57 -8.60 51.54
C VAL A 8 7.30 -7.82 51.89
N SER A 9 6.92 -7.80 53.18
CA SER A 9 5.76 -7.05 53.69
C SER A 9 5.86 -5.53 53.56
N LYS A 10 7.07 -4.99 53.30
CA LYS A 10 7.32 -3.56 53.09
C LYS A 10 7.31 -3.14 51.62
N ILE A 11 7.22 -4.10 50.69
CA ILE A 11 7.27 -3.85 49.25
C ILE A 11 5.84 -3.80 48.71
N ASN A 12 5.39 -2.62 48.32
CA ASN A 12 4.08 -2.42 47.71
C ASN A 12 4.23 -2.35 46.18
N PRO A 13 3.64 -3.26 45.40
CA PRO A 13 3.58 -3.10 43.95
C PRO A 13 2.90 -1.77 43.59
N ALA A 14 3.59 -0.91 42.85
CA ALA A 14 3.01 0.36 42.42
C ALA A 14 1.72 0.14 41.61
N ALA A 15 0.59 0.60 42.12
CA ALA A 15 -0.72 0.45 41.48
C ALA A 15 -0.80 1.14 40.11
N TYR A 16 0.01 2.18 39.92
CA TYR A 16 0.08 2.97 38.70
C TYR A 16 1.04 2.40 37.65
N ASN A 17 1.69 1.25 37.89
CA ASN A 17 2.61 0.66 36.94
C ASN A 17 1.89 0.33 35.60
N PRO A 18 2.35 0.89 34.46
CA PRO A 18 1.62 0.86 33.20
C PRO A 18 1.87 -0.41 32.35
N ARG A 19 2.68 -1.35 32.83
CA ARG A 19 2.90 -2.62 32.12
C ARG A 19 1.69 -3.55 32.17
N ILE A 20 1.58 -4.39 31.15
CA ILE A 20 0.66 -5.53 31.11
C ILE A 20 1.03 -6.51 32.24
N ASP A 21 0.03 -6.94 33.02
CA ASP A 21 0.22 -7.90 34.10
C ASP A 21 0.35 -9.32 33.54
N LEU A 22 1.56 -9.87 33.58
CA LEU A 22 1.84 -11.24 33.11
C LEU A 22 1.16 -12.28 34.01
N GLN A 23 0.47 -13.22 33.40
CA GLN A 23 -0.14 -14.37 34.06
C GLN A 23 0.79 -15.59 34.03
N PRO A 24 0.66 -16.54 34.99
CA PRO A 24 1.51 -17.72 35.05
C PRO A 24 1.54 -18.56 33.77
N ASP A 25 0.46 -18.57 32.99
CA ASP A 25 0.39 -19.34 31.74
C ASP A 25 1.06 -18.63 30.55
N ASP A 26 1.51 -17.38 30.71
CA ASP A 26 2.12 -16.61 29.62
C ASP A 26 3.52 -17.15 29.27
N PRO A 27 3.86 -17.31 27.97
CA PRO A 27 5.18 -17.76 27.54
C PRO A 27 6.32 -16.88 28.06
N GLU A 28 6.11 -15.56 28.16
CA GLU A 28 7.09 -14.61 28.70
C GLU A 28 7.31 -14.80 30.21
N TYR A 29 6.23 -15.07 30.96
CA TYR A 29 6.31 -15.38 32.40
C TYR A 29 7.17 -16.62 32.63
N GLN A 30 6.93 -17.69 31.86
CA GLN A 30 7.68 -18.94 31.97
C GLN A 30 9.16 -18.78 31.59
N LYS A 31 9.46 -18.00 30.55
CA LYS A 31 10.85 -17.68 30.17
C LYS A 31 11.57 -16.90 31.26
N LEU A 32 10.92 -15.88 31.82
CA LEU A 32 11.50 -15.05 32.89
C LEU A 32 11.72 -15.87 34.16
N LYS A 33 10.77 -16.73 34.53
CA LYS A 33 10.88 -17.64 35.67
C LYS A 33 12.08 -18.57 35.53
N LYS A 34 12.23 -19.23 34.38
CA LYS A 34 13.38 -20.10 34.10
C LYS A 34 14.72 -19.38 34.21
N SER A 35 14.78 -18.13 33.74
CA SER A 35 15.98 -17.29 33.83
C SER A 35 16.34 -16.98 35.29
N ILE A 36 15.35 -16.63 36.12
CA ILE A 36 15.55 -16.35 37.55
C ILE A 36 15.96 -17.63 38.31
N GLU A 37 15.40 -18.78 37.97
CA GLU A 37 15.77 -20.07 38.60
C GLU A 37 17.20 -20.49 38.26
N GLU A 38 17.65 -20.26 37.01
CA GLU A 38 18.99 -20.65 36.53
C GLU A 38 20.09 -19.67 36.98
N PHE A 39 19.82 -18.36 36.90
CA PHE A 39 20.85 -17.33 37.07
C PHE A 39 20.63 -16.42 38.29
N GLY A 40 19.50 -16.55 38.98
CA GLY A 40 19.02 -15.55 39.94
C GLY A 40 18.52 -14.29 39.24
N TYR A 41 17.98 -13.34 40.02
CA TYR A 41 17.57 -12.03 39.51
C TYR A 41 18.71 -11.02 39.64
N ILE A 42 19.69 -11.13 38.74
CA ILE A 42 20.96 -10.36 38.75
C ILE A 42 20.72 -8.84 38.81
N ASP A 43 19.67 -8.37 38.14
CA ASP A 43 19.21 -6.99 38.23
C ASP A 43 18.15 -6.90 39.36
N PRO A 44 18.44 -6.18 40.47
CA PRO A 44 17.59 -6.16 41.64
C PRO A 44 16.32 -5.33 41.41
N LEU A 45 15.30 -5.61 42.22
CA LEU A 45 14.08 -4.82 42.26
C LEU A 45 14.38 -3.37 42.70
N ILE A 46 13.67 -2.38 42.17
CA ILE A 46 13.89 -0.97 42.55
C ILE A 46 12.76 -0.57 43.51
N TRP A 47 13.11 -0.21 44.75
CA TRP A 47 12.15 0.09 45.80
C TRP A 47 12.41 1.48 46.38
N ASN A 48 11.36 2.30 46.52
CA ASN A 48 11.47 3.62 47.10
C ASN A 48 11.17 3.58 48.60
N GLU A 49 12.15 3.97 49.41
CA GLU A 49 12.02 3.96 50.87
C GLU A 49 11.00 4.96 51.39
N ARG A 50 10.71 6.02 50.62
CA ARG A 50 9.81 7.09 51.01
C ARG A 50 8.33 6.71 50.91
N THR A 51 7.98 5.91 49.90
CA THR A 51 6.60 5.49 49.60
C THR A 51 6.35 4.03 49.94
N GLY A 52 7.40 3.21 50.05
CA GLY A 52 7.31 1.77 50.14
C GLY A 52 6.98 1.10 48.80
N ASN A 53 6.93 1.85 47.69
CA ASN A 53 6.52 1.33 46.40
C ASN A 53 7.67 0.65 45.66
N LEU A 54 7.32 -0.42 44.94
CA LEU A 54 8.15 -1.02 43.91
C LEU A 54 8.09 -0.13 42.66
N VAL A 55 9.21 0.50 42.34
CA VAL A 55 9.38 1.40 41.19
C VAL A 55 9.75 0.63 39.93
N GLY A 56 10.44 -0.50 40.06
CA GLY A 56 10.84 -1.33 38.91
C GLY A 56 11.01 -2.80 39.27
N GLY A 57 10.75 -3.68 38.29
CA GLY A 57 10.90 -5.14 38.46
C GLY A 57 9.61 -5.88 38.87
N HIS A 58 8.42 -5.31 38.66
CA HIS A 58 7.13 -5.89 39.06
C HIS A 58 6.90 -7.34 38.60
N GLN A 59 7.30 -7.68 37.38
CA GLN A 59 7.17 -9.04 36.85
C GLN A 59 8.09 -10.03 37.59
N ARG A 60 9.33 -9.62 37.88
CA ARG A 60 10.28 -10.41 38.69
C ARG A 60 9.79 -10.57 40.12
N TYR A 61 9.27 -9.50 40.73
CA TYR A 61 8.68 -9.54 42.06
C TYR A 61 7.55 -10.57 42.14
N LYS A 62 6.64 -10.60 41.15
CA LYS A 62 5.55 -11.59 41.09
C LYS A 62 6.05 -13.03 41.08
N ILE A 63 7.08 -13.31 40.27
CA ILE A 63 7.70 -14.64 40.21
C ILE A 63 8.40 -15.00 41.54
N LEU A 64 9.15 -14.06 42.12
CA LEU A 64 9.89 -14.27 43.36
C LEU A 64 8.96 -14.57 44.55
N LEU A 65 7.74 -14.01 44.56
CA LEU A 65 6.75 -14.28 45.59
C LEU A 65 6.27 -15.75 45.62
N GLU A 66 6.39 -16.50 44.52
CA GLU A 66 6.03 -17.93 44.50
C GLU A 66 6.86 -18.75 45.50
N GLY A 67 8.13 -18.35 45.71
CA GLY A 67 9.05 -18.97 46.66
C GLY A 67 8.76 -18.64 48.13
N LYS A 68 7.78 -17.77 48.40
CA LYS A 68 7.43 -17.25 49.75
C LYS A 68 8.65 -16.76 50.56
N PRO A 69 9.51 -15.90 49.99
CA PRO A 69 10.68 -15.39 50.70
C PRO A 69 10.25 -14.44 51.83
N GLU A 70 11.04 -14.40 52.92
CA GLU A 70 10.86 -13.42 53.99
C GLU A 70 11.45 -12.05 53.60
N ASN A 71 12.58 -12.05 52.89
CA ASN A 71 13.30 -10.85 52.45
C ASN A 71 13.67 -10.94 50.96
N LEU A 72 13.73 -9.79 50.29
CA LEU A 72 14.18 -9.66 48.90
C LEU A 72 15.27 -8.60 48.78
N THR A 73 16.21 -8.82 47.87
CA THR A 73 17.27 -7.88 47.54
C THR A 73 16.73 -6.80 46.61
N VAL A 74 16.84 -5.55 47.03
CA VAL A 74 16.34 -4.39 46.28
C VAL A 74 17.43 -3.32 46.16
N SER A 75 17.39 -2.54 45.08
CA SER A 75 18.05 -1.25 44.99
C SER A 75 17.14 -0.19 45.60
N VAL A 76 17.56 0.36 46.73
CA VAL A 76 16.83 1.40 47.47
C VAL A 76 17.05 2.76 46.83
N VAL A 77 15.97 3.45 46.55
CA VAL A 77 15.96 4.85 46.12
C VAL A 77 15.18 5.70 47.13
N ASN A 78 15.48 7.00 47.17
CA ASN A 78 14.75 7.98 47.97
C ASN A 78 14.27 9.08 47.04
N LEU A 79 13.06 8.89 46.52
CA LEU A 79 12.48 9.77 45.51
C LEU A 79 11.17 10.34 46.04
N ASP A 80 10.82 11.56 45.63
CA ASP A 80 9.44 12.01 45.74
C ASP A 80 8.53 11.24 44.74
N ILE A 81 7.22 11.48 44.83
CA ILE A 81 6.23 10.72 44.07
C ILE A 81 6.31 10.98 42.55
N ASP A 82 6.72 12.17 42.12
CA ASP A 82 6.81 12.50 40.69
C ASP A 82 8.10 11.93 40.10
N GLN A 83 9.22 12.02 40.84
CA GLN A 83 10.47 11.32 40.53
C GLN A 83 10.29 9.80 40.46
N GLU A 84 9.55 9.23 41.40
CA GLU A 84 9.23 7.81 41.44
C GLU A 84 8.45 7.36 40.19
N LYS A 85 7.41 8.10 39.81
CA LYS A 85 6.61 7.81 38.61
C LYS A 85 7.43 7.96 37.34
N ALA A 86 8.24 9.02 37.25
CA ALA A 86 9.10 9.25 36.09
C ALA A 86 10.12 8.13 35.91
N LEU A 87 10.75 7.68 36.99
CA LEU A 87 11.66 6.53 36.97
C LEU A 87 10.92 5.23 36.60
N ASN A 88 9.70 5.01 37.13
CA ASN A 88 8.88 3.86 36.75
C ASN A 88 8.60 3.83 35.23
N ILE A 89 8.30 4.98 34.61
CA ILE A 89 8.13 5.06 33.15
C ILE A 89 9.47 4.80 32.44
N ALA A 90 10.55 5.46 32.84
CA ALA A 90 11.86 5.33 32.18
C ALA A 90 12.38 3.88 32.16
N LEU A 91 12.18 3.14 33.25
CA LEU A 91 12.57 1.73 33.36
C LEU A 91 11.72 0.82 32.46
N ASN A 92 10.45 1.15 32.26
CA ASN A 92 9.54 0.38 31.41
C ASN A 92 9.68 0.72 29.92
N LYS A 93 10.16 1.92 29.56
CA LYS A 93 10.43 2.30 28.15
C LYS A 93 11.48 1.43 27.47
N ILE A 94 12.44 0.96 28.26
CA ILE A 94 13.57 0.17 27.74
C ILE A 94 13.19 -1.30 27.53
N GLU A 95 12.07 -1.78 28.09
CA GLU A 95 11.65 -3.18 28.00
C GLU A 95 10.11 -3.33 27.83
N GLY A 96 9.68 -3.81 26.65
CA GLY A 96 8.35 -4.42 26.40
C GLY A 96 7.15 -3.49 26.18
N GLY A 97 5.97 -4.10 25.96
CA GLY A 97 4.71 -3.41 25.60
C GLY A 97 3.95 -2.78 26.78
N TRP A 98 3.19 -1.73 26.47
CA TRP A 98 2.46 -0.88 27.43
C TRP A 98 0.97 -1.17 27.47
N ASN A 99 0.34 -0.92 28.62
CA ASN A 99 -1.08 -0.60 28.65
C ASN A 99 -1.23 0.91 28.43
N THR A 100 -1.71 1.30 27.24
CA THR A 100 -1.78 2.70 26.78
C THR A 100 -2.68 3.56 27.66
N ASP A 101 -3.81 3.03 28.14
CA ASP A 101 -4.73 3.75 29.04
C ASP A 101 -4.04 4.10 30.37
N LYS A 102 -3.38 3.12 31.00
CA LYS A 102 -2.63 3.34 32.25
C LYS A 102 -1.43 4.25 32.06
N LEU A 103 -0.77 4.19 30.90
CA LEU A 103 0.35 5.06 30.58
C LEU A 103 -0.12 6.52 30.43
N GLY A 104 -1.22 6.76 29.71
CA GLY A 104 -1.81 8.09 29.56
C GLY A 104 -2.24 8.69 30.90
N GLU A 105 -2.91 7.90 31.75
CA GLU A 105 -3.27 8.31 33.12
C GLU A 105 -2.03 8.64 33.97
N LEU A 106 -0.99 7.81 33.89
CA LEU A 106 0.24 8.00 34.66
C LEU A 106 0.99 9.26 34.23
N LEU A 107 1.17 9.48 32.92
CA LEU A 107 1.83 10.67 32.37
C LEU A 107 1.09 11.96 32.78
N LYS A 108 -0.24 11.97 32.72
CA LYS A 108 -1.07 13.10 33.17
C LYS A 108 -0.98 13.37 34.67
N SER A 109 -0.61 12.36 35.47
CA SER A 109 -0.55 12.46 36.93
C SER A 109 0.76 13.03 37.48
N ILE A 110 1.75 13.29 36.62
CA ILE A 110 3.04 13.92 36.97
C ILE A 110 2.86 15.44 36.83
N ASN A 111 3.05 16.20 37.91
CA ASN A 111 2.80 17.65 37.90
C ASN A 111 4.04 18.49 37.55
N ASP A 112 5.22 17.88 37.63
CA ASP A 112 6.50 18.53 37.37
C ASP A 112 6.98 18.28 35.92
N GLU A 113 7.07 19.36 35.13
CA GLU A 113 7.54 19.32 33.74
C GLU A 113 9.00 18.86 33.61
N GLU A 114 9.86 19.10 34.61
CA GLU A 114 11.24 18.60 34.59
C GLU A 114 11.26 17.07 34.72
N MET A 115 10.31 16.49 35.46
CA MET A 115 10.19 15.03 35.64
C MET A 115 9.67 14.33 34.38
N LEU A 116 8.81 14.99 33.61
CA LEU A 116 8.34 14.49 32.32
C LEU A 116 9.50 14.26 31.34
N ASN A 117 10.50 15.15 31.32
CA ASN A 117 11.69 15.01 30.48
C ASN A 117 12.60 13.84 30.90
N LEU A 118 12.48 13.33 32.13
CA LEU A 118 13.26 12.21 32.65
C LEU A 118 12.63 10.84 32.33
N THR A 119 11.39 10.81 31.84
CA THR A 119 10.69 9.58 31.43
C THR A 119 11.28 8.94 30.16
N GLY A 120 12.10 9.69 29.44
CA GLY A 120 12.68 9.29 28.16
C GLY A 120 11.79 9.58 26.95
N PHE A 121 10.58 10.12 27.14
CA PHE A 121 9.72 10.64 26.06
C PHE A 121 10.04 12.11 25.77
N SER A 122 9.95 12.49 24.49
CA SER A 122 9.98 13.88 24.04
C SER A 122 8.65 14.57 24.33
N ALA A 123 8.67 15.90 24.42
CA ALA A 123 7.45 16.68 24.68
C ALA A 123 6.34 16.42 23.64
N LEU A 124 6.71 16.18 22.37
CA LEU A 124 5.75 15.84 21.32
C LEU A 124 5.12 14.47 21.53
N GLU A 125 5.91 13.45 21.89
CA GLU A 125 5.39 12.10 22.17
C GLU A 125 4.44 12.10 23.38
N ILE A 126 4.75 12.90 24.43
CA ILE A 126 3.89 13.05 25.60
C ILE A 126 2.56 13.70 25.23
N ASP A 127 2.61 14.79 24.46
CA ASP A 127 1.41 15.50 23.99
C ASP A 127 0.51 14.61 23.12
N GLU A 128 1.10 13.72 22.32
CA GLU A 128 0.36 12.77 21.47
C GLU A 128 -0.30 11.67 22.31
N LEU A 129 0.42 11.05 23.25
CA LEU A 129 -0.11 10.01 24.13
C LEU A 129 -1.24 10.53 25.03
N ILE A 130 -1.12 11.77 25.54
CA ILE A 130 -2.17 12.40 26.34
C ILE A 130 -3.39 12.72 25.46
N LYS A 131 -3.19 13.21 24.23
CA LYS A 131 -4.28 13.45 23.29
C LYS A 131 -5.01 12.17 22.93
N GLU A 132 -4.29 11.09 22.67
CA GLU A 132 -4.86 9.77 22.35
C GLU A 132 -5.82 9.29 23.44
N PHE A 133 -5.44 9.44 24.72
CA PHE A 133 -6.30 9.13 25.87
C PHE A 133 -7.56 10.03 25.97
N GLU A 134 -7.47 11.30 25.54
CA GLU A 134 -8.57 12.26 25.62
C GLU A 134 -9.53 12.21 24.43
N LEU A 135 -9.25 11.39 23.42
CA LEU A 135 -10.10 11.27 22.23
C LEU A 135 -11.40 10.50 22.53
N PRO A 136 -12.55 10.92 21.96
CA PRO A 136 -13.79 10.15 22.03
C PRO A 136 -13.63 8.75 21.41
N PRO A 137 -14.39 7.73 21.83
CA PRO A 137 -14.26 6.35 21.35
C PRO A 137 -14.24 6.23 19.81
N ALA A 138 -15.13 6.94 19.13
CA ALA A 138 -15.21 6.96 17.66
C ALA A 138 -14.00 7.62 16.96
N THR A 139 -13.13 8.30 17.71
CA THR A 139 -11.88 8.91 17.22
C THR A 139 -10.68 8.06 17.61
N VAL A 140 -10.74 7.38 18.76
CA VAL A 140 -9.78 6.34 19.15
C VAL A 140 -9.78 5.20 18.12
N ASP A 141 -10.95 4.78 17.63
CA ASP A 141 -11.04 3.77 16.58
C ASP A 141 -10.38 4.25 15.27
N LYS A 142 -10.50 5.54 14.92
CA LYS A 142 -9.84 6.15 13.75
C LYS A 142 -8.33 6.33 13.92
N VAL A 143 -7.84 6.48 15.15
CA VAL A 143 -6.41 6.55 15.47
C VAL A 143 -5.80 5.16 15.54
N LYS A 144 -6.53 4.15 16.02
CA LYS A 144 -6.13 2.74 15.96
C LYS A 144 -5.98 2.23 14.52
N GLU A 145 -6.82 2.70 13.60
CA GLU A 145 -6.72 2.39 12.16
C GLU A 145 -5.52 3.05 11.47
N ASN A 146 -4.79 3.93 12.16
CA ASN A 146 -3.66 4.66 11.60
C ASN A 146 -2.42 4.41 12.48
N PRO A 147 -1.61 3.37 12.19
CA PRO A 147 -0.52 2.96 13.08
C PRO A 147 0.43 4.14 13.31
N LEU A 148 0.58 4.55 14.58
CA LEU A 148 1.45 5.67 15.00
C LEU A 148 2.89 5.51 14.52
N ASP A 149 3.32 4.27 14.26
CA ASP A 149 4.67 3.90 13.84
C ASP A 149 4.86 3.78 12.32
N SER A 150 3.87 4.18 11.51
CA SER A 150 3.96 4.10 10.04
C SER A 150 3.52 5.38 9.34
N ASN A 151 4.18 5.72 8.23
CA ASN A 151 3.72 6.80 7.36
C ASN A 151 3.01 6.26 6.10
N LEU A 152 2.20 7.10 5.44
CA LEU A 152 1.43 6.71 4.25
C LEU A 152 2.30 6.14 3.11
N PHE A 153 3.59 6.49 3.04
CA PHE A 153 4.48 5.96 2.02
C PHE A 153 4.98 4.55 2.35
N GLU A 154 4.99 4.16 3.62
CA GLU A 154 5.31 2.80 4.06
C GLU A 154 4.10 1.88 3.90
N SER A 155 2.89 2.33 4.22
CA SER A 155 1.69 1.48 4.11
C SER A 155 1.15 1.39 2.67
N PHE A 156 1.30 2.44 1.86
CA PHE A 156 0.66 2.51 0.55
C PHE A 156 1.61 2.71 -0.63
N LEU A 157 2.93 2.77 -0.38
CA LEU A 157 4.00 3.14 -1.34
C LEU A 157 3.93 4.60 -1.80
N PHE A 158 2.72 5.10 -2.06
CA PHE A 158 2.33 6.47 -2.31
C PHE A 158 1.03 6.77 -1.55
N PRO A 159 0.83 8.00 -1.03
CA PRO A 159 -0.43 8.37 -0.40
C PRO A 159 -1.63 8.15 -1.34
N PRO A 160 -2.69 7.44 -0.90
CA PRO A 160 -3.82 7.06 -1.74
C PRO A 160 -4.81 8.24 -1.91
N PHE A 161 -4.34 9.34 -2.49
CA PHE A 161 -5.15 10.52 -2.78
C PHE A 161 -5.74 10.47 -4.19
N SER A 162 -6.73 11.33 -4.46
CA SER A 162 -7.42 11.42 -5.76
C SER A 162 -6.54 11.90 -6.93
N TYR A 163 -5.26 12.16 -6.70
CA TYR A 163 -4.28 12.36 -7.76
C TYR A 163 -2.93 11.73 -7.40
N LEU A 164 -2.23 11.23 -8.42
CA LEU A 164 -0.86 10.75 -8.35
C LEU A 164 0.02 11.56 -9.29
N ASP A 165 1.18 11.99 -8.80
CA ASP A 165 2.12 12.81 -9.58
C ASP A 165 3.36 12.00 -10.00
N SER A 166 3.37 11.57 -11.26
CA SER A 166 4.49 10.82 -11.85
C SER A 166 5.79 11.61 -12.03
N LYS A 167 5.77 12.93 -11.83
CA LYS A 167 6.96 13.80 -11.93
C LYS A 167 7.78 13.81 -10.64
N THR A 168 7.19 13.37 -9.53
CA THR A 168 7.88 13.35 -8.23
C THR A 168 9.14 12.50 -8.30
N ARG A 169 10.15 12.84 -7.49
CA ARG A 169 11.39 12.08 -7.42
C ARG A 169 11.11 10.62 -7.01
N ARG A 170 10.32 10.41 -5.96
CA ARG A 170 9.94 9.07 -5.47
C ARG A 170 9.31 8.20 -6.57
N TRP A 171 8.39 8.76 -7.37
CA TRP A 171 7.80 8.03 -8.51
C TRP A 171 8.84 7.63 -9.55
N ARG A 172 9.73 8.56 -9.92
CA ARG A 172 10.79 8.27 -10.90
C ARG A 172 11.78 7.24 -10.38
N ASP A 173 12.17 7.34 -9.13
CA ASP A 173 13.09 6.39 -8.49
C ASP A 173 12.47 4.97 -8.46
N ARG A 174 11.19 4.83 -8.05
CA ARG A 174 10.47 3.53 -8.09
C ARG A 174 10.26 3.02 -9.51
N LYS A 175 9.97 3.92 -10.47
CA LYS A 175 9.86 3.56 -11.88
C LYS A 175 11.17 3.04 -12.45
N ASP A 176 12.30 3.61 -12.04
CA ASP A 176 13.61 3.18 -12.49
C ASP A 176 14.01 1.85 -11.84
N GLN A 177 13.61 1.55 -10.60
CA GLN A 177 13.71 0.19 -10.02
C GLN A 177 13.00 -0.85 -10.92
N TRP A 178 11.75 -0.57 -11.32
CA TRP A 178 11.01 -1.44 -12.25
C TRP A 178 11.64 -1.57 -13.64
N LYS A 179 12.31 -0.54 -14.15
CA LYS A 179 13.03 -0.65 -15.43
C LYS A 179 14.32 -1.44 -15.30
N ASN A 180 15.01 -1.32 -14.16
CA ASN A 180 16.27 -2.04 -13.91
C ASN A 180 16.07 -3.55 -13.84
N LEU A 181 14.84 -4.03 -13.58
CA LEU A 181 14.44 -5.41 -13.77
C LEU A 181 14.57 -5.91 -15.22
N GLY A 182 14.72 -5.02 -16.20
CA GLY A 182 14.81 -5.39 -17.61
C GLY A 182 13.47 -5.32 -18.36
N ILE A 183 12.46 -4.62 -17.83
CA ILE A 183 11.21 -4.36 -18.57
C ILE A 183 11.51 -3.56 -19.84
N ARG A 184 11.24 -4.17 -21.00
CA ARG A 184 11.49 -3.62 -22.34
C ARG A 184 10.21 -3.59 -23.17
N SER A 185 9.25 -2.77 -22.74
CA SER A 185 7.92 -2.67 -23.36
C SER A 185 7.87 -1.84 -24.65
N GLU A 186 8.99 -1.24 -25.05
CA GLU A 186 9.20 -0.67 -26.38
C GLU A 186 9.37 -1.75 -27.47
N LEU A 187 9.78 -2.96 -27.11
CA LEU A 187 9.95 -4.07 -28.06
C LEU A 187 8.60 -4.48 -28.67
N GLY A 188 8.60 -4.78 -29.96
CA GLY A 188 7.38 -5.07 -30.74
C GLY A 188 6.61 -3.82 -31.20
N ARG A 189 7.08 -2.62 -30.86
CA ARG A 189 6.49 -1.34 -31.28
C ARG A 189 7.26 -0.61 -32.38
N GLU A 190 8.45 -1.09 -32.72
CA GLU A 190 9.29 -0.56 -33.79
C GLU A 190 8.65 -0.84 -35.16
N GLY A 191 8.12 0.21 -35.81
CA GLY A 191 7.64 0.17 -37.20
C GLY A 191 6.22 0.70 -37.44
N ASN A 192 5.28 0.50 -36.50
CA ASN A 192 3.84 0.67 -36.78
C ASN A 192 3.10 1.72 -35.91
N LEU A 193 3.66 2.14 -34.78
CA LEU A 193 3.04 3.18 -33.94
C LEU A 193 3.29 4.56 -34.55
N THR A 194 2.37 5.00 -35.41
CA THR A 194 2.42 6.35 -35.96
C THR A 194 1.67 7.31 -35.04
N PHE A 195 2.38 7.93 -34.10
CA PHE A 195 1.90 9.21 -33.56
C PHE A 195 1.66 10.16 -34.73
N ALA A 196 0.60 10.98 -34.64
CA ALA A 196 0.28 12.01 -35.62
C ALA A 196 1.58 12.67 -36.14
N SER A 197 1.83 12.58 -37.45
CA SER A 197 3.11 12.95 -38.10
C SER A 197 3.68 14.31 -37.66
N SER A 198 2.82 15.23 -37.22
CA SER A 198 3.15 16.52 -36.60
C SER A 198 3.90 16.49 -35.25
N LEU A 199 4.13 15.31 -34.65
CA LEU A 199 4.77 15.12 -33.34
C LEU A 199 6.14 14.44 -33.41
N ARG A 200 6.61 14.05 -34.60
CA ARG A 200 7.94 13.41 -34.78
C ARG A 200 9.04 14.47 -34.61
N SER A 201 9.65 14.51 -33.42
CA SER A 201 10.95 15.14 -33.18
C SER A 201 12.02 14.06 -33.12
N ALA A 202 13.18 14.29 -33.72
CA ALA A 202 14.32 13.36 -33.70
C ALA A 202 14.82 13.03 -32.26
N SER A 203 14.38 13.79 -31.25
CA SER A 203 14.71 13.60 -29.83
C SER A 203 13.60 12.96 -28.98
N LEU A 204 12.43 12.64 -29.57
CA LEU A 204 11.27 12.10 -28.86
C LEU A 204 10.82 10.81 -29.54
N THR A 205 11.54 9.71 -29.30
CA THR A 205 11.13 8.35 -29.64
C THR A 205 10.04 7.91 -28.67
N GLY A 206 8.82 8.45 -28.85
CA GLY A 206 7.70 8.25 -27.93
C GLY A 206 6.80 7.11 -28.38
N THR A 207 7.04 5.90 -27.89
CA THR A 207 6.01 4.87 -27.78
C THR A 207 5.46 4.92 -26.35
N SER A 208 4.13 4.98 -26.19
CA SER A 208 3.47 5.17 -24.89
C SER A 208 3.57 3.92 -24.03
N ILE A 209 4.66 3.75 -23.28
CA ILE A 209 4.88 2.63 -22.38
C ILE A 209 4.02 2.83 -21.13
N PHE A 210 3.26 1.81 -20.74
CA PHE A 210 2.42 1.85 -19.54
C PHE A 210 3.27 2.07 -18.28
N ASP A 211 2.75 2.82 -17.30
CA ASP A 211 3.55 3.16 -16.12
C ASP A 211 3.58 1.98 -15.11
N PRO A 212 4.76 1.40 -14.81
CA PRO A 212 4.87 0.25 -13.92
C PRO A 212 4.53 0.60 -12.47
N VAL A 213 4.71 1.85 -12.03
CA VAL A 213 4.39 2.26 -10.66
C VAL A 213 2.88 2.37 -10.49
N LEU A 214 2.16 2.92 -11.48
CA LEU A 214 0.71 2.86 -11.47
C LEU A 214 0.21 1.41 -11.45
N CYS A 215 0.88 0.54 -12.20
CA CYS A 215 0.55 -0.88 -12.23
C CYS A 215 0.71 -1.55 -10.87
N GLU A 216 1.83 -1.30 -10.19
CA GLU A 216 2.10 -1.79 -8.85
C GLU A 216 1.04 -1.30 -7.85
N LEU A 217 0.72 -0.01 -7.87
CA LEU A 217 -0.31 0.56 -6.99
C LEU A 217 -1.69 -0.05 -7.25
N ALA A 218 -2.05 -0.26 -8.52
CA ALA A 218 -3.32 -0.89 -8.88
C ALA A 218 -3.45 -2.29 -8.29
N TYR A 219 -2.38 -3.09 -8.34
CA TYR A 219 -2.39 -4.45 -7.78
C TYR A 219 -2.38 -4.44 -6.25
N ARG A 220 -1.53 -3.61 -5.64
CA ARG A 220 -1.44 -3.53 -4.17
C ARG A 220 -2.72 -3.01 -3.52
N TRP A 221 -3.39 -2.03 -4.14
CA TRP A 221 -4.56 -1.39 -3.53
C TRP A 221 -5.89 -2.11 -3.80
N PHE A 222 -5.99 -2.84 -4.91
CA PHE A 222 -7.29 -3.31 -5.41
C PHE A 222 -7.35 -4.81 -5.71
N THR A 223 -6.39 -5.61 -5.22
CA THR A 223 -6.49 -7.07 -5.23
C THR A 223 -6.88 -7.60 -3.84
N PRO A 224 -7.65 -8.69 -3.76
CA PRO A 224 -8.17 -9.23 -2.49
C PRO A 224 -7.12 -9.97 -1.66
N GLY A 225 -5.92 -10.20 -2.20
CA GLY A 225 -4.85 -10.95 -1.53
C GLY A 225 -3.81 -11.50 -2.51
N GLU A 226 -2.97 -12.39 -1.99
CA GLU A 226 -1.92 -13.06 -2.76
C GLU A 226 -2.51 -13.88 -3.92
N SER A 227 -1.74 -14.02 -5.00
CA SER A 227 -2.12 -14.85 -6.16
C SER A 227 -3.46 -14.50 -6.82
N ALA A 228 -3.92 -13.24 -6.66
CA ALA A 228 -5.06 -12.72 -7.41
C ALA A 228 -4.93 -12.93 -8.93
N LYS A 229 -6.07 -13.21 -9.59
CA LYS A 229 -6.14 -13.39 -11.04
C LYS A 229 -6.48 -12.09 -11.75
N ILE A 230 -5.55 -11.58 -12.54
CA ILE A 230 -5.64 -10.30 -13.24
C ILE A 230 -6.02 -10.51 -14.70
N TYR A 231 -7.07 -9.82 -15.16
CA TYR A 231 -7.49 -9.82 -16.55
C TYR A 231 -7.27 -8.47 -17.23
N ASP A 232 -6.75 -8.52 -18.45
CA ASP A 232 -6.51 -7.35 -19.29
C ASP A 232 -6.94 -7.59 -20.75
N PRO A 233 -8.09 -7.04 -21.19
CA PRO A 233 -8.56 -7.15 -22.56
C PRO A 233 -7.76 -6.33 -23.58
N PHE A 234 -6.80 -5.51 -23.16
CA PHE A 234 -5.98 -4.69 -24.06
C PHE A 234 -4.53 -4.77 -23.62
N ALA A 235 -3.93 -5.97 -23.66
CA ALA A 235 -2.69 -6.28 -22.96
C ALA A 235 -1.49 -5.41 -23.36
N GLY A 236 -1.35 -5.08 -24.64
CA GLY A 236 -0.27 -4.21 -25.10
C GLY A 236 1.11 -4.73 -24.68
N GLY A 237 1.93 -3.85 -24.13
CA GLY A 237 3.31 -4.18 -23.71
C GLY A 237 3.41 -5.03 -22.45
N SER A 238 4.61 -5.56 -22.20
CA SER A 238 4.89 -6.53 -21.14
C SER A 238 4.69 -6.04 -19.70
N VAL A 239 4.67 -4.72 -19.46
CA VAL A 239 4.61 -4.10 -18.11
C VAL A 239 3.60 -4.76 -17.18
N ARG A 240 2.32 -4.81 -17.55
CA ARG A 240 1.25 -5.26 -16.65
C ARG A 240 1.39 -6.72 -16.24
N GLY A 241 1.81 -7.57 -17.18
CA GLY A 241 2.03 -8.99 -16.91
C GLY A 241 3.27 -9.25 -16.05
N ILE A 242 4.37 -8.53 -16.32
CA ILE A 242 5.60 -8.64 -15.53
C ILE A 242 5.36 -8.17 -14.10
N VAL A 243 4.78 -6.98 -13.92
CA VAL A 243 4.51 -6.43 -12.58
C VAL A 243 3.56 -7.35 -11.80
N ALA A 244 2.52 -7.91 -12.44
CA ALA A 244 1.62 -8.87 -11.79
C ALA A 244 2.38 -10.10 -11.30
N LYS A 245 3.21 -10.70 -12.16
CA LYS A 245 3.99 -11.90 -11.82
C LYS A 245 5.00 -11.66 -10.70
N VAL A 246 5.70 -10.53 -10.73
CA VAL A 246 6.68 -10.15 -9.69
C VAL A 246 5.98 -9.93 -8.35
N LEU A 247 4.75 -9.39 -8.33
CA LEU A 247 3.94 -9.25 -7.12
C LEU A 247 3.17 -10.54 -6.75
N GLY A 248 3.48 -11.67 -7.37
CA GLY A 248 2.91 -12.97 -7.02
C GLY A 248 1.50 -13.24 -7.55
N HIS A 249 1.02 -12.46 -8.52
CA HIS A 249 -0.29 -12.60 -9.14
C HIS A 249 -0.26 -13.40 -10.45
N GLU A 250 -1.40 -14.00 -10.80
CA GLU A 250 -1.61 -14.61 -12.11
C GLU A 250 -2.11 -13.55 -13.10
N TYR A 251 -1.51 -13.46 -14.29
CA TYR A 251 -1.92 -12.50 -15.32
C TYR A 251 -2.39 -13.21 -16.58
N THR A 252 -3.57 -12.82 -17.07
CA THR A 252 -4.07 -13.16 -18.40
C THR A 252 -4.40 -11.89 -19.19
N GLY A 253 -3.69 -11.69 -20.30
CA GLY A 253 -3.89 -10.54 -21.19
C GLY A 253 -4.15 -10.96 -22.63
N ILE A 254 -5.09 -10.29 -23.31
CA ILE A 254 -5.38 -10.50 -24.73
C ILE A 254 -4.87 -9.31 -25.52
N ASP A 255 -4.14 -9.56 -26.61
CA ASP A 255 -3.74 -8.55 -27.58
C ASP A 255 -3.87 -9.10 -29.00
N LEU A 256 -4.34 -8.24 -29.92
CA LEU A 256 -4.52 -8.60 -31.33
C LEU A 256 -3.19 -8.83 -32.06
N ARG A 257 -2.13 -8.14 -31.63
CA ARG A 257 -0.85 -8.10 -32.34
C ARG A 257 0.06 -9.24 -31.90
N LYS A 258 0.25 -10.22 -32.78
CA LYS A 258 1.14 -11.37 -32.54
C LYS A 258 2.57 -10.94 -32.19
N GLU A 259 3.10 -9.93 -32.87
CA GLU A 259 4.46 -9.45 -32.65
C GLU A 259 4.63 -8.83 -31.26
N GLN A 260 3.58 -8.16 -30.75
CA GLN A 260 3.58 -7.59 -29.41
C GLN A 260 3.54 -8.69 -28.35
N VAL A 261 2.66 -9.68 -28.53
CA VAL A 261 2.55 -10.84 -27.61
C VAL A 261 3.87 -11.62 -27.56
N GLU A 262 4.51 -11.84 -28.72
CA GLU A 262 5.80 -12.52 -28.77
C GLU A 262 6.91 -11.70 -28.10
N ALA A 263 6.96 -10.39 -28.34
CA ALA A 263 7.90 -9.49 -27.66
C ALA A 263 7.71 -9.52 -26.13
N ASN A 264 6.46 -9.61 -25.64
CA ASN A 264 6.19 -9.71 -24.21
C ASN A 264 6.74 -11.01 -23.62
N ARG A 265 6.54 -12.15 -24.29
CA ARG A 265 7.07 -13.45 -23.84
C ARG A 265 8.59 -13.48 -23.84
N ILE A 266 9.23 -12.93 -24.88
CA ILE A 266 10.69 -12.79 -24.94
C ILE A 266 11.18 -11.95 -23.77
N ASN A 267 10.57 -10.78 -23.53
CA ASN A 267 10.99 -9.90 -22.46
C ASN A 267 10.85 -10.56 -21.09
N ALA A 268 9.72 -11.24 -20.81
CA ALA A 268 9.55 -11.98 -19.56
C ALA A 268 10.64 -13.05 -19.37
N LYS A 269 10.91 -13.83 -20.41
CA LYS A 269 11.94 -14.88 -20.36
C LYS A 269 13.34 -14.33 -20.11
N GLU A 270 13.68 -13.19 -20.67
CA GLU A 270 14.97 -12.52 -20.44
C GLU A 270 15.11 -11.97 -19.01
N ILE A 271 14.01 -11.68 -18.34
CA ILE A 271 13.95 -11.32 -16.92
C ILE A 271 13.92 -12.60 -16.04
N GLY A 272 13.92 -13.80 -16.63
CA GLY A 272 13.82 -15.05 -15.86
C GLY A 272 12.39 -15.36 -15.37
N LEU A 273 11.37 -14.70 -15.92
CA LEU A 273 9.96 -14.92 -15.55
C LEU A 273 9.26 -15.86 -16.53
N ASP A 274 8.40 -16.71 -15.99
CA ASP A 274 7.55 -17.64 -16.74
C ASP A 274 6.08 -17.60 -16.28
N GLY A 275 5.22 -18.37 -16.95
CA GLY A 275 3.83 -18.55 -16.55
C GLY A 275 2.92 -17.32 -16.71
N ILE A 276 3.37 -16.27 -17.40
CA ILE A 276 2.55 -15.11 -17.74
C ILE A 276 1.73 -15.43 -19.01
N ASN A 277 0.40 -15.35 -18.91
CA ASN A 277 -0.49 -15.77 -20.00
C ASN A 277 -0.85 -14.60 -20.92
N TRP A 278 -0.07 -14.41 -21.99
CA TRP A 278 -0.45 -13.53 -23.09
C TRP A 278 -1.08 -14.32 -24.24
N ILE A 279 -2.25 -13.89 -24.68
CA ILE A 279 -3.06 -14.52 -25.73
C ILE A 279 -3.11 -13.62 -26.96
N THR A 280 -2.76 -14.18 -28.12
CA THR A 280 -2.91 -13.49 -29.41
C THR A 280 -4.29 -13.79 -29.98
N ASP A 281 -5.25 -12.89 -29.74
CA ASP A 281 -6.62 -12.99 -30.27
C ASP A 281 -7.29 -11.61 -30.25
N ASN A 282 -8.46 -11.50 -30.87
CA ASN A 282 -9.35 -10.37 -30.71
C ASN A 282 -10.06 -10.46 -29.35
N SER A 283 -10.09 -9.38 -28.57
CA SER A 283 -10.69 -9.37 -27.23
C SER A 283 -12.19 -9.64 -27.21
N LEU A 284 -12.88 -9.52 -28.36
CA LEU A 284 -14.25 -10.02 -28.53
C LEU A 284 -14.36 -11.54 -28.30
N ASN A 285 -13.26 -12.28 -28.42
CA ASN A 285 -13.19 -13.72 -28.19
C ASN A 285 -12.85 -14.12 -26.75
N ALA A 286 -12.94 -13.20 -25.78
CA ALA A 286 -12.60 -13.47 -24.37
C ALA A 286 -13.27 -14.74 -23.80
N ASP A 287 -14.50 -15.04 -24.21
CA ASP A 287 -15.26 -16.22 -23.76
C ASP A 287 -14.62 -17.57 -24.12
N LYS A 288 -13.70 -17.60 -25.09
CA LYS A 288 -12.96 -18.82 -25.45
C LYS A 288 -11.83 -19.14 -24.47
N HIS A 289 -11.38 -18.12 -23.72
CA HIS A 289 -10.13 -18.16 -22.97
C HIS A 289 -10.33 -18.01 -21.47
N ILE A 290 -11.42 -17.34 -21.05
CA ILE A 290 -11.63 -16.94 -19.67
C ILE A 290 -13.08 -17.25 -19.29
N GLU A 291 -13.24 -18.00 -18.20
CA GLU A 291 -14.54 -18.31 -17.61
C GLU A 291 -15.16 -17.07 -16.97
N ASP A 292 -16.49 -16.98 -16.99
CA ASP A 292 -17.20 -15.92 -16.27
C ASP A 292 -16.97 -16.04 -14.75
N ASN A 293 -16.96 -14.90 -14.05
CA ASN A 293 -16.74 -14.82 -12.60
C ASN A 293 -15.48 -15.57 -12.12
N SER A 294 -14.38 -15.48 -12.86
CA SER A 294 -13.12 -16.19 -12.55
C SER A 294 -11.97 -15.27 -12.16
N MET A 295 -12.07 -13.96 -12.47
CA MET A 295 -11.00 -12.99 -12.30
C MET A 295 -11.21 -12.12 -11.06
N ASP A 296 -10.12 -11.79 -10.37
CA ASP A 296 -10.12 -10.98 -9.13
C ASP A 296 -9.88 -9.49 -9.39
N LEU A 297 -9.30 -9.14 -10.55
CA LEU A 297 -9.15 -7.75 -10.97
C LEU A 297 -9.25 -7.67 -12.50
N LEU A 298 -10.06 -6.74 -13.00
CA LEU A 298 -10.02 -6.30 -14.39
C LEU A 298 -9.18 -5.02 -14.45
N PHE A 299 -8.00 -5.04 -15.05
CA PHE A 299 -7.15 -3.85 -15.15
C PHE A 299 -6.68 -3.60 -16.57
N THR A 300 -7.12 -2.49 -17.16
CA THR A 300 -6.84 -2.23 -18.56
C THR A 300 -6.60 -0.76 -18.94
N CYS A 301 -5.93 -0.56 -20.08
CA CYS A 301 -5.64 0.72 -20.70
C CYS A 301 -5.96 0.61 -22.20
N PRO A 302 -7.22 0.84 -22.59
CA PRO A 302 -7.67 0.65 -23.96
C PRO A 302 -7.10 1.70 -24.92
N PRO A 303 -7.14 1.46 -26.24
CA PRO A 303 -6.97 2.49 -27.26
C PRO A 303 -7.88 3.70 -27.02
N TYR A 304 -7.30 4.90 -27.14
CA TYR A 304 -7.99 6.18 -26.95
C TYR A 304 -8.61 6.61 -28.29
N PHE A 305 -9.49 5.75 -28.83
CA PHE A 305 -9.97 5.87 -30.21
C PHE A 305 -8.80 6.01 -31.21
N ASP A 306 -8.67 7.16 -31.88
CA ASP A 306 -7.69 7.43 -32.94
C ASP A 306 -6.44 8.19 -32.45
N LEU A 307 -6.27 8.37 -31.14
CA LEU A 307 -5.11 9.09 -30.60
C LEU A 307 -3.78 8.38 -30.90
N GLU A 308 -3.81 7.06 -30.83
CA GLU A 308 -2.70 6.17 -31.13
C GLU A 308 -3.23 5.03 -32.01
N VAL A 309 -2.68 4.91 -33.22
CA VAL A 309 -2.98 3.80 -34.14
C VAL A 309 -1.92 2.72 -33.95
N TYR A 310 -2.34 1.50 -33.63
CA TYR A 310 -1.43 0.43 -33.19
C TYR A 310 -1.03 -0.55 -34.31
N SER A 311 -1.83 -0.66 -35.38
CA SER A 311 -1.58 -1.51 -36.54
C SER A 311 -2.43 -1.08 -37.75
N ASP A 312 -2.18 -1.67 -38.94
CA ASP A 312 -3.06 -1.53 -40.11
C ASP A 312 -4.21 -2.57 -40.14
N ASN A 313 -4.36 -3.37 -39.07
CA ASN A 313 -5.39 -4.41 -39.01
C ASN A 313 -6.78 -3.76 -38.86
N LYS A 314 -7.77 -4.18 -39.66
CA LYS A 314 -9.14 -3.66 -39.57
C LYS A 314 -9.84 -3.99 -38.25
N GLU A 315 -9.40 -5.05 -37.58
CA GLU A 315 -9.92 -5.43 -36.26
C GLU A 315 -9.30 -4.61 -35.11
N ASP A 316 -8.26 -3.84 -35.39
CA ASP A 316 -7.71 -2.88 -34.44
C ASP A 316 -8.71 -1.73 -34.29
N ILE A 317 -9.30 -1.61 -33.09
CA ILE A 317 -10.36 -0.63 -32.84
C ILE A 317 -9.88 0.81 -33.01
N SER A 318 -8.57 1.07 -32.98
CA SER A 318 -8.00 2.41 -33.25
C SER A 318 -8.13 2.84 -34.72
N ASN A 319 -8.43 1.91 -35.63
CA ASN A 319 -8.68 2.20 -37.06
C ASN A 319 -10.16 2.43 -37.40
N MET A 320 -11.06 2.18 -36.45
CA MET A 320 -12.51 2.22 -36.70
C MET A 320 -13.03 3.66 -36.76
N GLU A 321 -14.19 3.85 -37.39
CA GLU A 321 -14.94 5.09 -37.22
C GLU A 321 -15.56 5.14 -35.82
N TYR A 322 -15.85 6.34 -35.30
CA TYR A 322 -16.19 6.51 -33.88
C TYR A 322 -17.40 5.69 -33.43
N ASP A 323 -18.45 5.60 -34.24
CA ASP A 323 -19.66 4.84 -33.89
C ASP A 323 -19.42 3.32 -33.87
N GLU A 324 -18.48 2.83 -34.68
CA GLU A 324 -18.08 1.42 -34.68
C GLU A 324 -17.13 1.13 -33.51
N PHE A 325 -16.18 2.03 -33.25
CA PHE A 325 -15.33 2.00 -32.06
C PHE A 325 -16.17 1.89 -30.79
N ILE A 326 -17.20 2.71 -30.61
CA ILE A 326 -18.07 2.65 -29.43
C ILE A 326 -18.68 1.26 -29.26
N LYS A 327 -19.18 0.65 -30.34
CA LYS A 327 -19.83 -0.67 -30.29
C LYS A 327 -18.84 -1.74 -29.85
N VAL A 328 -17.69 -1.83 -30.51
CA VAL A 328 -16.68 -2.85 -30.22
C VAL A 328 -16.05 -2.63 -28.85
N TYR A 329 -15.74 -1.38 -28.49
CA TYR A 329 -15.25 -1.01 -27.17
C TYR A 329 -16.22 -1.42 -26.06
N SER A 330 -17.51 -1.12 -26.25
CA SER A 330 -18.56 -1.49 -25.29
C SER A 330 -18.69 -3.00 -25.15
N GLU A 331 -18.65 -3.75 -26.26
CA GLU A 331 -18.76 -5.21 -26.24
C GLU A 331 -17.56 -5.88 -25.54
N ILE A 332 -16.34 -5.39 -25.78
CA ILE A 332 -15.14 -5.90 -25.10
C ILE A 332 -15.23 -5.67 -23.58
N LEU A 333 -15.65 -4.48 -23.16
CA LEU A 333 -15.81 -4.18 -21.73
C LEU A 333 -16.99 -4.92 -21.09
N ASP A 334 -18.11 -5.07 -21.80
CA ASP A 334 -19.25 -5.91 -21.35
C ASP A 334 -18.77 -7.36 -21.09
N LYS A 335 -17.99 -7.93 -22.02
CA LYS A 335 -17.40 -9.26 -21.82
C LYS A 335 -16.43 -9.29 -20.64
N GLY A 336 -15.59 -8.27 -20.49
CA GLY A 336 -14.65 -8.19 -19.38
C GLY A 336 -15.33 -8.04 -18.01
N ALA A 337 -16.45 -7.32 -17.94
CA ALA A 337 -17.27 -7.21 -16.74
C ALA A 337 -17.82 -8.57 -16.28
N ASN A 338 -18.18 -9.45 -17.24
CA ASN A 338 -18.64 -10.81 -16.93
C ASN A 338 -17.53 -11.71 -16.37
N LYS A 339 -16.25 -11.45 -16.71
CA LYS A 339 -15.12 -12.24 -16.20
C LYS A 339 -14.80 -11.92 -14.74
N LEU A 340 -15.18 -10.74 -14.27
CA LEU A 340 -14.91 -10.28 -12.91
C LEU A 340 -15.83 -10.97 -11.90
N LYS A 341 -15.28 -11.53 -10.82
CA LYS A 341 -16.06 -12.04 -9.68
C LYS A 341 -16.84 -10.91 -9.00
N ASP A 342 -17.87 -11.28 -8.26
CA ASP A 342 -18.52 -10.37 -7.32
C ASP A 342 -17.53 -9.94 -6.22
N ASN A 343 -17.80 -8.78 -5.65
CA ASN A 343 -17.01 -8.11 -4.63
C ASN A 343 -15.55 -7.92 -5.06
N ARG A 344 -15.33 -7.46 -6.30
CA ARG A 344 -14.02 -7.17 -6.89
C ARG A 344 -13.98 -5.81 -7.58
N PHE A 345 -12.77 -5.32 -7.79
CA PHE A 345 -12.52 -4.06 -8.48
C PHE A 345 -12.29 -4.24 -9.99
N ALA A 346 -12.62 -3.20 -10.74
CA ALA A 346 -12.16 -3.00 -12.11
C ALA A 346 -11.48 -1.63 -12.22
N ILE A 347 -10.43 -1.53 -13.03
CA ILE A 347 -9.64 -0.32 -13.22
C ILE A 347 -9.44 -0.08 -14.71
N VAL A 348 -9.82 1.10 -15.19
CA VAL A 348 -9.62 1.52 -16.58
C VAL A 348 -8.85 2.83 -16.63
N VAL A 349 -7.67 2.81 -17.25
CA VAL A 349 -6.86 4.00 -17.51
C VAL A 349 -7.21 4.57 -18.87
N ILE A 350 -7.87 5.72 -18.92
CA ILE A 350 -8.37 6.31 -20.16
C ILE A 350 -8.37 7.85 -20.08
N SER A 351 -8.61 8.51 -21.20
CA SER A 351 -8.82 9.95 -21.28
C SER A 351 -9.70 10.27 -22.47
N ASP A 352 -10.54 11.29 -22.34
CA ASP A 352 -11.27 11.81 -23.49
C ASP A 352 -10.31 12.32 -24.56
N VAL A 353 -10.72 12.11 -25.80
CA VAL A 353 -10.01 12.60 -26.98
C VAL A 353 -10.85 13.66 -27.67
N ARG A 354 -10.19 14.51 -28.45
CA ARG A 354 -10.91 15.51 -29.23
C ARG A 354 -11.22 14.97 -30.61
N ASP A 355 -12.43 15.23 -31.08
CA ASP A 355 -12.82 14.98 -32.46
C ASP A 355 -12.08 15.94 -33.44
N LYS A 356 -12.34 15.75 -34.73
CA LYS A 356 -11.76 16.56 -35.81
C LYS A 356 -12.17 18.05 -35.74
N ALA A 357 -13.30 18.37 -35.09
CA ALA A 357 -13.76 19.74 -34.85
C ALA A 357 -13.13 20.38 -33.60
N GLY A 358 -12.50 19.57 -32.74
CA GLY A 358 -11.82 19.99 -31.53
C GLY A 358 -12.64 19.83 -30.25
N PHE A 359 -13.81 19.21 -30.27
CA PHE A 359 -14.64 18.93 -29.08
C PHE A 359 -14.26 17.60 -28.45
N TYR A 360 -14.37 17.47 -27.13
CA TYR A 360 -14.10 16.20 -26.47
C TYR A 360 -15.21 15.18 -26.72
N ARG A 361 -14.79 13.94 -26.95
CA ARG A 361 -15.63 12.74 -26.96
C ARG A 361 -15.58 12.10 -25.58
N ASP A 362 -16.73 11.95 -24.94
CA ASP A 362 -16.84 11.50 -23.55
C ASP A 362 -16.58 9.99 -23.40
N LEU A 363 -15.31 9.60 -23.53
CA LEU A 363 -14.90 8.22 -23.36
C LEU A 363 -15.00 7.80 -21.90
N THR A 364 -14.70 8.69 -20.95
CA THR A 364 -14.80 8.39 -19.53
C THR A 364 -16.25 8.10 -19.11
N GLY A 365 -17.22 8.90 -19.57
CA GLY A 365 -18.65 8.68 -19.35
C GLY A 365 -19.15 7.41 -20.02
N LEU A 366 -18.71 7.12 -21.25
CA LEU A 366 -19.01 5.85 -21.93
C LEU A 366 -18.54 4.65 -21.11
N THR A 367 -17.28 4.62 -20.68
CA THR A 367 -16.73 3.55 -19.83
C THR A 367 -17.56 3.35 -18.57
N LYS A 368 -17.93 4.44 -17.88
CA LYS A 368 -18.76 4.39 -16.67
C LYS A 368 -20.13 3.75 -16.94
N SER A 369 -20.80 4.17 -18.02
CA SER A 369 -22.12 3.65 -18.37
C SER A 369 -22.11 2.15 -18.73
N ILE A 370 -21.03 1.67 -19.34
CA ILE A 370 -20.85 0.25 -19.67
C ILE A 370 -20.75 -0.57 -18.38
N PHE A 371 -19.88 -0.17 -17.45
CA PHE A 371 -19.73 -0.88 -16.18
C PHE A 371 -20.99 -0.84 -15.32
N GLU A 372 -21.66 0.32 -15.24
CA GLU A 372 -22.90 0.49 -14.48
C GLU A 372 -24.00 -0.47 -14.95
N LYS A 373 -24.16 -0.65 -16.28
CA LYS A 373 -25.08 -1.62 -16.87
C LYS A 373 -24.80 -3.07 -16.43
N ASN A 374 -23.56 -3.38 -16.09
CA ASN A 374 -23.13 -4.71 -15.63
C ASN A 374 -23.07 -4.82 -14.09
N GLY A 375 -23.65 -3.86 -13.35
CA GLY A 375 -23.65 -3.85 -11.88
C GLY A 375 -22.28 -3.54 -11.26
N ILE A 376 -21.37 -2.95 -12.04
CA ILE A 376 -20.04 -2.53 -11.59
C ILE A 376 -20.05 -1.00 -11.52
N TYR A 377 -20.06 -0.44 -10.31
CA TYR A 377 -20.31 0.99 -10.13
C TYR A 377 -19.00 1.76 -9.95
N PHE A 378 -18.98 3.01 -10.45
CA PHE A 378 -17.82 3.89 -10.31
C PHE A 378 -17.57 4.22 -8.84
N TYR A 379 -16.39 3.86 -8.35
CA TYR A 379 -16.05 3.88 -6.92
C TYR A 379 -15.00 4.96 -6.60
N ASN A 380 -13.86 4.97 -7.31
CA ASN A 380 -12.83 6.01 -7.12
C ASN A 380 -12.50 6.75 -8.43
N ASP A 381 -12.33 8.08 -8.32
CA ASP A 381 -11.83 8.95 -9.37
C ASP A 381 -10.38 9.35 -9.09
N LEU A 382 -9.44 8.78 -9.85
CA LEU A 382 -8.02 9.04 -9.69
C LEU A 382 -7.46 9.73 -10.93
N ILE A 383 -6.67 10.79 -10.72
CA ILE A 383 -5.97 11.52 -11.78
C ILE A 383 -4.48 11.19 -11.75
N LEU A 384 -3.98 10.55 -12.81
CA LEU A 384 -2.54 10.39 -13.02
C LEU A 384 -1.98 11.61 -13.75
N LEU A 385 -1.20 12.45 -13.06
CA LEU A 385 -0.48 13.54 -13.68
C LEU A 385 0.77 13.01 -14.39
N ASN A 386 0.86 13.26 -15.69
CA ASN A 386 1.96 12.81 -16.53
C ASN A 386 3.07 13.86 -16.66
N SER A 387 4.26 13.38 -17.01
CA SER A 387 5.35 14.27 -17.42
C SER A 387 4.92 15.18 -18.59
N LEU A 388 5.40 16.43 -18.59
CA LEU A 388 4.98 17.41 -19.59
C LEU A 388 5.37 17.01 -21.02
N GLY A 389 6.47 16.26 -21.20
CA GLY A 389 6.96 15.78 -22.49
C GLY A 389 6.93 16.86 -23.59
N SER A 390 6.41 16.49 -24.77
CA SER A 390 6.17 17.43 -25.88
C SER A 390 5.01 18.42 -25.64
N GLY A 391 4.27 18.28 -24.55
CA GLY A 391 3.14 19.13 -24.18
C GLY A 391 3.54 20.59 -24.02
N ALA A 392 4.69 20.88 -23.40
CA ALA A 392 5.21 22.24 -23.24
C ALA A 392 5.44 22.93 -24.61
N LEU A 393 5.98 22.19 -25.58
CA LEU A 393 6.21 22.69 -26.95
C LEU A 393 4.90 23.04 -27.67
N ARG A 394 3.82 22.32 -27.35
CA ARG A 394 2.49 22.52 -27.96
C ARG A 394 1.65 23.59 -27.28
N ALA A 395 1.95 23.94 -26.02
CA ALA A 395 1.11 24.82 -25.20
C ALA A 395 0.84 26.17 -25.87
N ARG A 396 1.89 26.89 -26.29
CA ARG A 396 1.74 28.20 -26.95
C ARG A 396 0.93 28.12 -28.25
N ARG A 397 1.15 27.07 -29.05
CA ARG A 397 0.41 26.85 -30.31
C ARG A 397 -1.06 26.58 -30.03
N ASN A 398 -1.37 25.69 -29.09
CA ASN A 398 -2.75 25.34 -28.75
C ASN A 398 -3.52 26.54 -28.16
N MET A 399 -2.85 27.41 -27.39
CA MET A 399 -3.47 28.60 -26.81
C MET A 399 -3.87 29.67 -27.82
N ARG A 400 -3.38 29.62 -29.08
CA ARG A 400 -3.92 30.45 -30.17
C ARG A 400 -5.43 30.24 -30.36
N ASN A 401 -5.90 29.02 -30.11
CA ASN A 401 -7.30 28.62 -30.20
C ASN A 401 -7.92 28.39 -28.81
N ARG A 402 -7.35 28.96 -27.73
CA ARG A 402 -7.78 28.74 -26.34
C ARG A 402 -7.83 27.26 -25.93
N LYS A 403 -7.04 26.39 -26.58
CA LYS A 403 -6.99 24.96 -26.29
C LYS A 403 -5.91 24.66 -25.24
N LEU A 404 -6.31 23.98 -24.17
CA LEU A 404 -5.38 23.46 -23.17
C LEU A 404 -4.70 22.18 -23.67
N VAL A 405 -3.46 21.96 -23.23
CA VAL A 405 -2.77 20.68 -23.40
C VAL A 405 -3.18 19.78 -22.24
N ARG A 406 -3.77 18.63 -22.53
CA ARG A 406 -4.04 17.61 -21.51
C ARG A 406 -2.72 16.97 -21.10
N ILE A 407 -2.46 16.93 -19.79
CA ILE A 407 -1.23 16.42 -19.17
C ILE A 407 -1.53 15.39 -18.09
N HIS A 408 -2.72 14.81 -18.11
CA HIS A 408 -3.17 13.79 -17.16
C HIS A 408 -3.95 12.70 -17.88
N GLN A 409 -4.05 11.55 -17.22
CA GLN A 409 -4.98 10.48 -17.53
C GLN A 409 -5.95 10.28 -16.36
N ASN A 410 -7.15 9.78 -16.67
CA ASN A 410 -8.10 9.32 -15.67
C ASN A 410 -7.82 7.83 -15.41
N VAL A 411 -7.75 7.47 -14.14
CA VAL A 411 -7.72 6.09 -13.66
C VAL A 411 -9.08 5.87 -13.00
N LEU A 412 -9.99 5.26 -13.74
CA LEU A 412 -11.35 5.02 -13.28
C LEU A 412 -11.38 3.70 -12.51
N VAL A 413 -11.73 3.73 -11.23
CA VAL A 413 -11.86 2.53 -10.40
C VAL A 413 -13.33 2.25 -10.15
N PHE A 414 -13.73 1.00 -10.35
CA PHE A 414 -15.10 0.53 -10.20
C PHE A 414 -15.15 -0.65 -9.24
N TYR A 415 -16.30 -0.88 -8.62
CA TYR A 415 -16.52 -2.01 -7.72
C TYR A 415 -17.81 -2.77 -8.10
N LYS A 416 -17.72 -4.10 -8.18
CA LYS A 416 -18.85 -4.99 -8.47
C LYS A 416 -19.38 -5.57 -7.16
N GLY A 417 -20.33 -4.92 -6.51
CA GLY A 417 -20.89 -5.40 -5.25
C GLY A 417 -21.29 -4.28 -4.30
N ASN A 418 -21.45 -4.63 -3.03
CA ASN A 418 -21.79 -3.70 -1.97
C ASN A 418 -20.52 -3.12 -1.30
N PRO A 419 -20.27 -1.80 -1.36
CA PRO A 419 -19.08 -1.21 -0.74
C PRO A 419 -18.94 -1.47 0.77
N ASP A 420 -20.06 -1.70 1.48
CA ASP A 420 -20.04 -2.02 2.91
C ASP A 420 -19.41 -3.40 3.21
N GLU A 421 -19.29 -4.28 2.20
CA GLU A 421 -18.74 -5.63 2.31
C GLU A 421 -17.27 -5.70 1.84
N ILE A 422 -16.64 -4.58 1.47
CA ILE A 422 -15.25 -4.58 0.97
C ILE A 422 -14.29 -5.22 1.98
N GLN A 423 -14.44 -4.93 3.27
CA GLN A 423 -13.56 -5.45 4.32
C GLN A 423 -13.69 -6.97 4.51
N GLU A 424 -14.76 -7.60 4.03
CA GLU A 424 -14.91 -9.07 4.06
C GLU A 424 -14.06 -9.77 2.98
N HIS A 425 -13.61 -9.00 1.98
CA HIS A 425 -12.91 -9.52 0.81
C HIS A 425 -11.53 -8.93 0.58
N PHE A 426 -11.26 -7.77 1.17
CA PHE A 426 -10.00 -7.06 1.07
C PHE A 426 -9.45 -6.86 2.48
N PRO A 427 -8.30 -7.47 2.82
CA PRO A 427 -7.65 -7.22 4.10
C PRO A 427 -7.27 -5.74 4.22
N ILE A 428 -7.14 -5.28 5.46
CA ILE A 428 -6.60 -3.95 5.73
C ILE A 428 -5.19 -3.88 5.13
N LEU A 429 -4.90 -2.81 4.41
CA LEU A 429 -3.57 -2.56 3.87
C LEU A 429 -2.67 -2.09 5.02
N GLU A 430 -1.80 -2.99 5.48
CA GLU A 430 -0.83 -2.74 6.53
C GLU A 430 0.48 -2.15 5.96
N VAL A 431 1.49 -1.97 6.82
CA VAL A 431 2.83 -1.54 6.40
C VAL A 431 3.36 -2.51 5.35
N LEU A 432 3.82 -1.98 4.21
CA LEU A 432 4.36 -2.80 3.15
C LEU A 432 5.70 -3.39 3.58
N GLU A 433 5.79 -4.71 3.56
CA GLU A 433 7.08 -5.39 3.38
C GLU A 433 7.51 -5.15 1.93
N ASP A 434 8.33 -4.11 1.69
CA ASP A 434 8.86 -3.80 0.36
C ASP A 434 9.98 -4.77 -0.01
N ASN A 435 9.59 -6.02 -0.24
CA ASN A 435 10.49 -7.10 -0.64
C ASN A 435 10.75 -7.04 -2.15
N LEU A 436 10.56 -5.89 -2.82
CA LEU A 436 10.89 -5.79 -4.24
C LEU A 436 12.36 -6.16 -4.42
N GLU A 437 13.27 -5.64 -3.59
CA GLU A 437 14.70 -6.00 -3.61
C GLU A 437 14.94 -7.50 -3.38
N GLU A 438 14.25 -8.16 -2.45
CA GLU A 438 14.37 -9.61 -2.26
C GLU A 438 13.80 -10.40 -3.45
N ALA A 439 12.70 -9.93 -4.04
CA ALA A 439 12.16 -10.46 -5.28
C ALA A 439 13.16 -10.27 -6.43
N LEU A 440 13.89 -9.14 -6.48
CA LEU A 440 15.00 -8.91 -7.42
C LEU A 440 16.13 -9.94 -7.23
N GLU A 441 16.48 -10.26 -5.98
CA GLU A 441 17.56 -11.21 -5.65
C GLU A 441 17.17 -12.68 -5.88
N SER A 442 15.89 -13.01 -5.79
CA SER A 442 15.36 -14.37 -6.01
C SER A 442 15.22 -14.76 -7.49
N ILE A 443 15.29 -13.78 -8.39
CA ILE A 443 15.27 -14.01 -9.84
C ILE A 443 16.70 -14.39 -10.25
N ASP A 444 16.94 -15.69 -10.49
CA ASP A 444 18.20 -16.20 -11.04
C ASP A 444 18.49 -15.52 -12.40
N ILE A 445 19.50 -14.63 -12.42
CA ILE A 445 20.03 -13.98 -13.64
C ILE A 445 20.90 -14.94 -14.44
#